data_AF-A0A484GME3-F1
#
_entry.id   AF-A0A484GME3-F1
#
_cell.length_a   1.000
_cell.length_b   1.000
_cell.length_c   1.000
_cell.angle_alpha   90.00
_cell.angle_beta   90.00
_cell.angle_gamma   90.00
#
_symmetry.space_group_name_H-M   'P 1'
#
loop_
_entity.id
_entity.type
_entity.pdbx_description
1 polymer ?
#
loop_
_entity_poly.entity_id
_entity_poly.type
_entity_poly.pdbx_seq_one_letter_code
_entity_poly.pdbx_strand_id
1 'polypeptide(L)' 'EELEMIMESQVKVQDLNEEDHLVVIRLTPRYLNCYLVTLTGLCLRVKLECSLSFKSTMEIYIAEGTHSKE' A
#
# COMPACT_ATOMS: atom_id res chain seq x y z
N GLU A 1 -9.63 14.08 10.69
CA GLU A 1 -9.43 12.74 11.27
C GLU A 1 -8.18 12.13 10.65
N GLU A 2 -7.35 11.48 11.45
CA GLU A 2 -6.26 10.65 10.94
C GLU A 2 -6.83 9.30 10.51
N LEU A 3 -6.81 9.05 9.21
CA LEU A 3 -7.14 7.76 8.64
C LEU A 3 -5.96 6.83 8.90
N GLU A 4 -5.91 6.21 10.09
CA GLU A 4 -4.96 5.15 10.45
C GLU A 4 -5.20 3.89 9.59
N MET A 5 -5.07 4.02 8.28
CA MET A 5 -5.27 2.96 7.29
C MET A 5 -4.00 2.14 7.08
N ILE A 6 -2.85 2.64 7.53
CA ILE A 6 -1.53 2.07 7.29
C ILE A 6 -0.66 2.28 8.52
N MET A 7 0.06 1.24 8.90
CA MET A 7 1.13 1.31 9.90
C MET A 7 2.45 0.91 9.24
N GLU A 8 3.57 1.40 9.78
CA GLU A 8 4.90 1.06 9.27
C GLU A 8 5.16 -0.46 9.26
N SER A 9 4.63 -1.18 10.25
CA SER A 9 4.67 -2.65 10.35
C SER A 9 3.96 -3.38 9.19
N GLN A 10 3.15 -2.67 8.40
CA GLN A 10 2.42 -3.20 7.26
C GLN A 10 3.08 -2.89 5.91
N VAL A 11 4.24 -2.22 5.93
CA VAL A 11 5.09 -1.99 4.77
C VAL A 11 6.28 -2.94 4.85
N LYS A 12 6.51 -3.71 3.78
CA LYS A 12 7.67 -4.59 3.66
C LYS A 12 8.41 -4.27 2.37
N VAL A 13 9.72 -4.21 2.45
CA VAL A 13 10.62 -4.12 1.30
C VAL A 13 11.40 -5.42 1.22
N GLN A 14 11.42 -6.04 0.06
CA GLN A 14 12.15 -7.27 -0.22
C GLN A 14 13.07 -7.06 -1.41
N ASP A 15 14.32 -7.50 -1.31
CA ASP A 15 15.24 -7.47 -2.43
C ASP A 15 14.86 -8.58 -3.41
N LEU A 16 14.55 -8.22 -4.66
CA LEU A 16 14.31 -9.20 -5.72
C LEU A 16 15.64 -9.61 -6.38
N ASN A 17 16.54 -8.65 -6.51
CA ASN A 17 17.93 -8.80 -6.97
C ASN A 17 18.74 -7.55 -6.56
N GLU A 18 19.98 -7.41 -7.04
CA GLU A 18 20.88 -6.31 -6.66
C GLU A 18 20.37 -4.91 -7.02
N GLU A 19 19.46 -4.78 -7.99
CA GLU A 19 18.98 -3.49 -8.50
C GLU A 19 17.46 -3.30 -8.40
N ASP A 20 16.71 -4.32 -7.98
CA ASP A 20 15.24 -4.32 -8.02
C ASP A 20 14.65 -4.82 -6.69
N HIS A 21 13.59 -4.15 -6.26
CA HIS A 21 12.98 -4.36 -4.94
C HIS A 21 11.47 -4.54 -5.07
N LEU A 22 10.89 -5.35 -4.20
CA LEU A 22 9.44 -5.49 -4.06
C LEU A 22 8.97 -4.75 -2.80
N VAL A 23 8.15 -3.74 -3.00
CA VAL A 23 7.48 -3.01 -1.92
C VAL A 23 6.06 -3.56 -1.77
N VAL A 24 5.79 -4.22 -0.64
CA VAL A 24 4.48 -4.76 -0.29
C VAL A 24 3.85 -3.89 0.78
N ILE A 25 2.67 -3.35 0.49
CA ILE A 25 1.89 -2.51 1.43
C ILE A 25 0.56 -3.19 1.71
N ARG A 26 0.19 -3.31 2.99
CA ARG A 26 -1.13 -3.78 3.40
C ARG A 26 -1.94 -2.63 4.01
N LEU A 27 -3.10 -2.35 3.40
CA LEU A 27 -4.06 -1.38 3.87
C LEU A 27 -5.05 -2.05 4.81
N THR A 28 -5.29 -1.45 5.98
CA THR A 28 -6.29 -1.91 6.96
C THR A 28 -7.30 -0.80 7.20
N PRO A 29 -8.35 -0.68 6.36
CA PRO A 29 -9.31 0.38 6.52
C PRO A 29 -10.19 0.13 7.76
N ARG A 30 -10.16 1.06 8.72
CA ARG A 30 -11.08 1.04 9.88
C ARG A 30 -12.54 1.27 9.47
N TYR A 31 -12.75 1.91 8.32
CA TYR A 31 -14.08 2.16 7.75
C TYR A 31 -14.09 1.73 6.28
N LEU A 32 -15.11 0.96 5.88
CA LEU A 32 -15.29 0.53 4.50
C LEU A 32 -15.86 1.67 3.64
N ASN A 33 -14.97 2.54 3.17
CA ASN A 33 -15.26 3.38 2.03
C ASN A 33 -14.31 2.96 0.89
N CYS A 34 -14.82 2.14 -0.02
CA CYS A 34 -14.04 1.57 -1.12
C CYS A 34 -13.37 2.64 -2.00
N TYR A 35 -14.01 3.81 -2.17
CA TYR A 35 -13.43 4.94 -2.87
C TYR A 35 -12.19 5.47 -2.15
N LEU A 36 -12.27 5.66 -0.84
CA LEU A 36 -11.14 6.14 -0.04
C LEU A 36 -9.99 5.13 -0.02
N VAL A 37 -10.29 3.84 0.07
CA VAL A 37 -9.28 2.76 -0.01
C VAL A 37 -8.57 2.78 -1.36
N THR A 38 -9.33 2.87 -2.45
CA THR A 38 -8.77 2.91 -3.80
C THR A 38 -7.91 4.15 -4.03
N LEU A 39 -8.41 5.33 -3.63
CA LEU A 39 -7.68 6.58 -3.78
C LEU A 39 -6.39 6.56 -2.95
N THR A 40 -6.44 6.04 -1.73
CA THR A 40 -5.26 5.91 -0.86
C THR A 40 -4.21 5.02 -1.51
N GLY A 41 -4.60 3.86 -2.06
CA GLY A 41 -3.69 2.97 -2.78
C GLY A 41 -3.04 3.64 -4.00
N LEU A 42 -3.83 4.38 -4.80
CA LEU A 42 -3.32 5.11 -5.97
C LEU A 42 -2.35 6.23 -5.58
N CYS A 43 -2.69 7.04 -4.58
CA CYS A 43 -1.84 8.12 -4.09
C CYS A 43 -0.50 7.59 -3.57
N LEU A 44 -0.51 6.46 -2.85
CA LEU A 44 0.72 5.83 -2.35
C LEU A 44 1.60 5.33 -3.47
N ARG A 45 1.01 4.64 -4.46
CA ARG A 45 1.76 4.17 -5.63
C ARG A 45 2.49 5.33 -6.30
N VAL A 46 1.75 6.38 -6.68
CA VAL A 46 2.34 7.55 -7.37
C VAL A 46 3.40 8.22 -6.51
N LYS A 47 3.10 8.46 -5.22
CA LYS A 47 4.05 9.16 -4.33
C LYS A 47 5.35 8.39 -4.18
N LEU A 48 5.27 7.08 -3.98
CA LEU A 48 6.46 6.24 -3.77
C LEU A 48 7.22 6.02 -5.09
N GLU A 49 6.54 5.79 -6.21
CA GLU A 49 7.18 5.72 -7.53
C GLU A 49 7.97 7.01 -7.86
N CYS A 50 7.44 8.19 -7.48
CA CYS A 50 8.14 9.45 -7.69
C CYS A 50 9.22 9.76 -6.65
N SER A 51 9.24 9.10 -5.49
CA SER A 51 10.13 9.46 -4.37
C SER A 51 11.23 8.43 -4.10
N LEU A 52 11.07 7.17 -4.52
CA LEU A 52 12.06 6.14 -4.33
C LEU A 52 13.16 6.26 -5.39
N SER A 53 14.41 6.33 -4.94
CA SER A 53 15.59 6.45 -5.79
C SER A 53 16.08 5.12 -6.37
N PHE A 54 15.32 4.04 -6.15
CA PHE A 54 15.64 2.69 -6.60
C PHE A 54 14.49 2.12 -7.43
N LYS A 55 14.84 1.23 -8.36
CA LYS A 55 13.84 0.51 -9.14
C LYS A 55 13.08 -0.43 -8.21
N SER A 56 11.76 -0.34 -8.25
CA SER A 56 10.91 -1.19 -7.44
C SER A 56 9.59 -1.52 -8.10
N THR A 57 9.10 -2.72 -7.80
CA THR A 57 7.74 -3.16 -8.08
C THR A 57 6.89 -2.98 -6.82
N MET A 58 5.66 -2.50 -6.97
CA MET A 58 4.78 -2.23 -5.82
C MET A 58 3.49 -3.04 -5.86
N GLU A 59 3.27 -3.81 -4.78
CA GLU A 59 2.05 -4.57 -4.52
C GLU A 59 1.30 -3.95 -3.33
N ILE A 60 0.04 -3.57 -3.56
CA ILE A 60 -0.81 -2.98 -2.53
C ILE A 60 -2.00 -3.91 -2.33
N TYR A 61 -2.14 -4.41 -1.11
CA TYR A 61 -3.22 -5.30 -0.70
C TYR A 61 -4.13 -4.63 0.30
N ILE A 62 -5.38 -5.05 0.33
CA ILE A 62 -6.31 -4.72 1.41
C ILE A 62 -6.37 -5.94 2.32
N ALA A 63 -6.17 -5.76 3.63
CA ALA A 63 -6.19 -6.85 4.59
C ALA A 63 -7.57 -7.55 4.59
N GLU A 64 -7.56 -8.89 4.69
CA GLU A 64 -8.78 -9.70 4.70
C GLU A 64 -9.63 -9.42 5.95
N GLY A 65 -10.96 -9.46 5.80
CA GLY A 65 -11.94 -9.19 6.87
C GLY A 65 -12.51 -7.76 6.86
N THR A 66 -11.98 -6.88 6.03
CA THR A 66 -12.39 -5.46 5.94
C THR A 66 -13.05 -5.08 4.61
N HIS A 67 -13.56 -6.04 3.83
CA HIS A 67 -14.38 -5.77 2.64
C HIS A 67 -15.65 -6.62 2.63
N SER A 68 -16.81 -5.97 2.78
CA SER A 68 -18.07 -6.49 2.28
C SER A 68 -17.95 -6.53 0.76
N LYS A 69 -18.10 -7.72 0.18
CA LYS A 69 -18.38 -7.85 -1.25
C LYS A 69 -19.71 -7.14 -1.49
N GLU A 70 -19.67 -6.01 -2.19
CA GLU A 70 -20.86 -5.50 -2.85
C GLU A 70 -21.22 -6.43 -4.02
#